data_AF-A0A5S4GP91-F1
#
_entry.id   AF-A0A5S4GP91-F1
#
_cell.length_a   1.000
_cell.length_b   1.000
_cell.length_c   1.000
_cell.angle_alpha   90.00
_cell.angle_beta   90.00
_cell.angle_gamma   90.00
#
_symmetry.space_group_name_H-M   'P 1'
#
loop_
_entity.id
_entity.type
_entity.pdbx_description
1 polymer ?
#
loop_
_entity_poly.entity_id
_entity_poly.type
_entity_poly.pdbx_seq_one_letter_code
_entity_poly.pdbx_strand_id
1 'polypeptide(L)'
;MNSTAPVFPPPAGETRSAPARRWIVPVCTLALVAVLAAGVWAAGGFAEKPEQPAKKAGERLDLGLFEVTVRDVRIGLANTFGSDKKRFLIMRMRVLNKGKETESLGTGGLTDGVVALTKAGKWVKPERIEGVAGGAGTGTAQPGLPVEASAMWEMGPADAPKKLTVGLREWKYEHGFTDTSFNWIVDQRSDEFAGRLTLAVGAS
;
A
#
# COMPACT_ATOMS: atom_id res chain seq x y z
N MET A 1 -85.22 -3.51 49.40
CA MET A 1 -85.50 -2.21 50.07
C MET A 1 -84.18 -1.50 50.26
N ASN A 2 -84.10 -0.26 49.76
CA ASN A 2 -82.89 0.58 49.70
C ASN A 2 -82.48 1.15 51.06
N SER A 3 -81.17 1.26 51.33
CA SER A 3 -80.49 2.17 52.28
C SER A 3 -79.02 1.70 52.39
N THR A 4 -77.93 2.48 52.33
CA THR A 4 -77.64 3.92 52.44
C THR A 4 -76.21 4.13 51.92
N ALA A 5 -75.89 5.30 51.35
CA ALA A 5 -74.53 5.71 50.91
C ALA A 5 -73.67 6.23 52.10
N PRO A 6 -72.36 6.56 51.98
CA PRO A 6 -71.81 7.47 50.98
C PRO A 6 -70.53 7.01 50.24
N VAL A 7 -70.28 7.78 49.19
CA VAL A 7 -69.31 7.65 48.10
C VAL A 7 -67.99 8.38 48.40
N PHE A 8 -66.87 7.82 47.96
CA PHE A 8 -65.62 8.52 47.54
C PHE A 8 -65.11 7.74 46.30
N PRO A 9 -64.50 8.30 45.21
CA PRO A 9 -63.52 9.42 45.10
C PRO A 9 -63.66 10.22 43.73
N PRO A 10 -62.60 10.64 42.96
CA PRO A 10 -61.64 11.77 43.04
C PRO A 10 -61.65 12.63 41.71
N PRO A 11 -60.56 13.22 41.13
CA PRO A 11 -59.33 13.90 41.61
C PRO A 11 -59.11 15.31 40.98
N ALA A 12 -57.95 15.91 41.31
CA ALA A 12 -57.03 16.61 40.41
C ALA A 12 -57.42 17.97 39.82
N GLY A 13 -56.56 18.94 40.15
CA GLY A 13 -56.37 20.16 39.37
C GLY A 13 -55.09 20.90 39.76
N GLU A 14 -54.01 20.18 40.10
CA GLU A 14 -52.70 20.83 40.21
C GLU A 14 -52.27 21.32 38.83
N THR A 15 -52.13 22.63 38.79
CA THR A 15 -51.71 23.46 37.70
C THR A 15 -50.29 23.19 37.22
N ARG A 16 -50.15 23.33 35.89
CA ARG A 16 -49.00 23.90 35.16
C ARG A 16 -47.75 23.04 35.00
N SER A 17 -47.70 22.35 33.86
CA SER A 17 -46.44 22.12 33.16
C SER A 17 -45.83 23.46 32.72
N ALA A 18 -44.58 23.70 33.11
CA ALA A 18 -43.72 24.78 32.62
C ALA A 18 -42.57 24.24 31.74
N PRO A 19 -42.05 25.04 30.79
CA PRO A 19 -41.50 24.57 29.53
C PRO A 19 -39.97 24.38 29.55
N ALA A 20 -39.45 23.45 30.35
CA ALA A 20 -37.99 23.21 30.41
C ALA A 20 -37.43 22.40 29.22
N ARG A 21 -38.28 21.85 28.35
CA ARG A 21 -37.89 20.77 27.42
C ARG A 21 -37.28 21.23 26.10
N ARG A 22 -37.30 22.53 25.77
CA ARG A 22 -36.90 23.02 24.42
C ARG A 22 -35.40 23.25 24.23
N TRP A 23 -34.62 23.39 25.30
CA TRP A 23 -33.18 23.69 25.22
C TRP A 23 -32.25 22.55 25.62
N ILE A 24 -32.77 21.48 26.22
CA ILE A 24 -31.98 20.32 26.64
C ILE A 24 -31.51 19.52 25.42
N VAL A 25 -32.37 19.38 24.42
CA VAL A 25 -32.09 18.60 23.21
C VAL A 25 -30.89 19.15 22.41
N PRO A 26 -30.79 20.46 22.08
CA PRO A 26 -29.63 21.00 21.34
C PRO A 26 -28.32 20.96 22.13
N VAL A 27 -28.37 21.13 23.46
CA VAL A 27 -27.16 21.09 24.32
C VAL A 27 -26.61 19.67 24.42
N CYS A 28 -27.47 18.66 24.58
CA CYS A 28 -27.04 17.27 24.60
C CYS A 28 -26.47 16.82 23.26
N THR A 29 -27.00 17.31 22.13
CA THR A 29 -26.45 16.98 20.81
C THR A 29 -25.08 17.62 20.59
N LEU A 30 -24.87 18.88 20.99
CA LEU A 30 -23.57 19.53 20.93
C LEU A 30 -22.51 18.82 21.80
N ALA A 31 -22.88 18.44 23.03
CA ALA A 31 -21.99 17.71 23.92
C ALA A 31 -21.62 16.33 23.36
N LEU A 32 -22.59 15.61 22.77
CA LEU A 32 -22.34 14.32 22.14
C LEU A 32 -21.39 14.46 20.93
N VAL A 33 -21.59 15.48 20.09
CA VAL A 33 -20.71 15.75 18.94
C VAL A 33 -19.30 16.09 19.40
N ALA A 34 -19.15 16.90 20.46
CA ALA A 34 -17.84 17.25 21.01
C ALA A 34 -17.09 16.02 21.56
N VAL A 35 -17.79 15.11 22.26
CA VAL A 35 -17.19 13.87 22.77
C VAL A 35 -16.79 12.93 21.64
N LEU A 36 -17.63 12.79 20.61
CA LEU A 36 -17.32 11.97 19.43
C LEU A 36 -16.14 12.55 18.63
N ALA A 37 -16.10 13.87 18.42
CA ALA A 37 -15.00 14.54 17.74
C ALA A 37 -13.68 14.39 18.51
N ALA A 38 -13.69 14.58 19.83
CA ALA A 38 -12.52 14.37 20.68
C ALA A 38 -12.04 12.91 20.66
N GLY A 39 -12.98 11.95 20.67
CA GLY A 39 -12.65 10.52 20.54
C GLY A 39 -12.03 10.17 19.19
N VAL A 40 -12.56 10.72 18.09
CA VAL A 40 -11.98 10.53 16.74
C VAL A 40 -10.60 11.17 16.65
N TRP A 41 -10.39 12.34 17.26
CA TRP A 41 -9.08 13.00 17.29
C TRP A 41 -8.05 12.19 18.10
N ALA A 42 -8.44 11.71 19.29
CA ALA A 42 -7.59 10.90 20.16
C ALA A 42 -7.24 9.54 19.53
N ALA A 43 -8.08 9.00 18.65
CA ALA A 43 -7.83 7.78 17.89
C ALA A 43 -6.98 7.99 16.62
N GLY A 44 -6.35 9.16 16.45
CA GLY A 44 -5.50 9.47 15.30
C GLY A 44 -6.29 10.03 14.12
N GLY A 45 -7.26 10.89 14.41
CA GLY A 45 -8.23 11.46 13.48
C GLY A 45 -7.70 11.67 12.06
N PHE A 46 -8.36 11.02 11.10
CA PHE A 46 -8.15 11.13 9.64
C PHE A 46 -6.73 11.54 9.26
N ALA A 47 -5.72 10.78 9.70
CA ALA A 47 -4.36 10.94 9.19
C ALA A 47 -4.43 10.70 7.68
N GLU A 48 -4.44 11.79 6.93
CA GLU A 48 -4.42 11.81 5.48
C GLU A 48 -3.13 11.08 5.09
N LYS A 49 -3.29 9.87 4.56
CA LYS A 49 -2.15 9.03 4.18
C LYS A 49 -1.36 9.85 3.16
N PRO A 50 -0.07 10.14 3.39
CA PRO A 50 0.71 11.00 2.50
C PRO A 50 0.49 10.57 1.06
N GLU A 51 0.10 11.53 0.21
CA GLU A 51 -0.20 11.26 -1.19
C GLU A 51 1.09 10.79 -1.87
N GLN A 52 1.25 9.46 -1.96
CA GLN A 52 2.43 8.86 -2.57
C GLN A 52 2.48 9.22 -4.05
N PRO A 53 3.68 9.44 -4.62
CA PRO A 53 3.81 9.88 -6.01
C PRO A 53 3.23 8.80 -6.95
N ALA A 54 2.01 9.04 -7.42
CA ALA A 54 1.38 8.23 -8.44
C ALA A 54 2.05 8.51 -9.78
N LYS A 55 2.73 7.51 -10.34
CA LYS A 55 3.54 7.63 -11.56
C LYS A 55 2.96 6.80 -12.69
N LYS A 56 3.18 7.25 -13.93
CA LYS A 56 2.68 6.57 -15.13
C LYS A 56 3.68 5.52 -15.61
N ALA A 57 3.16 4.45 -16.23
CA ALA A 57 4.01 3.50 -16.96
C ALA A 57 4.82 4.23 -18.04
N GLY A 58 6.05 3.80 -18.27
CA GLY A 58 6.97 4.38 -19.24
C GLY A 58 7.73 5.62 -18.76
N GLU A 59 7.42 6.17 -17.59
CA GLU A 59 8.20 7.23 -16.97
C GLU A 59 9.51 6.66 -16.38
N ARG A 60 10.60 7.40 -16.51
CA ARG A 60 11.87 7.09 -15.83
C ARG A 60 11.76 7.51 -14.38
N LEU A 61 12.02 6.57 -13.48
CA LEU A 61 11.98 6.79 -12.05
C LEU A 61 13.38 6.63 -11.49
N ASP A 62 13.87 7.72 -10.91
CA ASP A 62 15.14 7.73 -10.20
C ASP A 62 14.93 7.15 -8.80
N LEU A 63 15.58 6.02 -8.53
CA LEU A 63 15.57 5.34 -7.25
C LEU A 63 16.90 5.55 -6.52
N GLY A 64 17.72 6.52 -6.93
CA GLY A 64 19.06 6.75 -6.39
C GLY A 64 20.10 5.86 -7.09
N LEU A 65 20.24 4.62 -6.63
CA LEU A 65 21.17 3.62 -7.20
C LEU A 65 20.74 3.17 -8.61
N PHE A 66 19.44 3.00 -8.81
CA PHE A 66 18.87 2.54 -10.07
C PHE A 66 17.99 3.62 -10.69
N GLU A 67 18.02 3.74 -12.01
CA GLU A 67 16.93 4.36 -12.76
C GLU A 67 16.08 3.25 -13.38
N VAL A 68 14.78 3.26 -13.08
CA VAL A 68 13.84 2.22 -13.50
C VAL A 68 12.75 2.82 -14.38
N THR A 69 12.49 2.18 -15.51
CA THR A 69 11.34 2.47 -16.37
C THR A 69 10.44 1.25 -16.44
N VAL A 70 9.27 1.32 -15.81
CA VAL A 70 8.29 0.22 -15.86
C VAL A 70 7.54 0.26 -17.18
N ARG A 71 7.54 -0.84 -17.94
CA ARG A 71 6.92 -0.91 -19.28
C ARG A 71 5.48 -1.42 -19.21
N ASP A 72 5.33 -2.66 -18.77
CA ASP A 72 4.07 -3.38 -18.80
C ASP A 72 4.03 -4.49 -17.75
N VAL A 73 2.83 -4.98 -17.46
CA VAL A 73 2.59 -6.12 -16.59
C VAL A 73 1.71 -7.11 -17.33
N ARG A 74 2.08 -8.38 -17.31
CA ARG A 74 1.32 -9.46 -17.91
C ARG A 74 1.32 -10.70 -17.05
N ILE A 75 0.34 -11.57 -17.28
CA ILE A 75 0.38 -12.94 -16.75
C ILE A 75 1.21 -13.78 -17.71
N GLY A 76 2.09 -14.63 -17.20
CA GLY A 76 2.90 -15.53 -18.02
C GLY A 76 3.25 -16.81 -17.27
N LEU A 77 3.76 -17.80 -18.02
CA LEU A 77 4.33 -19.01 -17.44
C LEU A 77 5.84 -18.86 -17.38
N ALA A 78 6.43 -19.16 -16.23
CA ALA A 78 7.88 -19.26 -16.07
C ALA A 78 8.25 -20.59 -15.43
N ASN A 79 9.43 -21.10 -15.79
CA ASN A 79 9.94 -22.35 -15.24
C ASN A 79 10.42 -22.11 -13.80
N THR A 80 9.96 -22.93 -12.88
CA THR A 80 10.58 -23.03 -11.55
C THR A 80 11.60 -24.15 -11.51
N PHE A 81 12.55 -24.09 -10.57
CA PHE A 81 13.41 -25.24 -10.26
C PHE A 81 12.50 -26.43 -9.95
N GLY A 82 12.50 -27.47 -10.80
CA GLY A 82 11.63 -28.64 -10.65
C GLY A 82 10.64 -28.94 -11.78
N SER A 83 10.78 -28.34 -12.97
CA SER A 83 10.04 -28.69 -14.20
C SER A 83 8.58 -28.23 -14.29
N ASP A 84 7.98 -27.81 -13.18
CA ASP A 84 6.61 -27.29 -13.19
C ASP A 84 6.59 -25.83 -13.68
N LYS A 85 5.76 -25.58 -14.69
CA LYS A 85 5.47 -24.22 -15.16
C LYS A 85 4.45 -23.61 -14.22
N LYS A 86 4.88 -22.60 -13.46
CA LYS A 86 3.98 -21.83 -12.62
C LYS A 86 3.54 -20.56 -13.33
N ARG A 87 2.36 -20.07 -12.96
CA ARG A 87 1.84 -18.78 -13.42
C ARG A 87 2.48 -17.68 -12.58
N PHE A 88 3.01 -16.69 -13.26
CA PHE A 88 3.58 -15.50 -12.65
C PHE A 88 2.90 -14.26 -13.21
N LEU A 89 2.81 -13.27 -12.33
CA LEU A 89 2.57 -11.90 -12.73
C LEU A 89 3.94 -11.28 -13.01
N ILE A 90 4.19 -10.97 -14.27
CA ILE A 90 5.50 -10.56 -14.77
C ILE A 90 5.44 -9.07 -15.10
N MET A 91 6.15 -8.27 -14.32
CA MET A 91 6.36 -6.85 -14.60
C MET A 91 7.67 -6.66 -15.36
N ARG A 92 7.58 -6.13 -16.57
CA ARG A 92 8.74 -5.81 -17.40
C ARG A 92 9.19 -4.38 -17.13
N MET A 93 10.48 -4.21 -16.92
CA MET A 93 11.09 -2.91 -16.68
C MET A 93 12.47 -2.83 -17.32
N ARG A 94 12.89 -1.61 -17.63
CA ARG A 94 14.27 -1.29 -17.98
C ARG A 94 14.95 -0.71 -16.75
N VAL A 95 16.12 -1.23 -16.41
CA VAL A 95 16.88 -0.87 -15.22
C VAL A 95 18.25 -0.38 -15.65
N LEU A 96 18.65 0.79 -15.17
CA LEU A 96 19.97 1.34 -15.38
C LEU A 96 20.63 1.48 -14.01
N ASN A 97 21.79 0.86 -13.82
CA ASN A 97 22.61 1.08 -12.64
C ASN A 97 23.36 2.42 -12.79
N LYS A 98 23.06 3.37 -11.90
CA LYS A 98 23.70 4.70 -11.84
C LYS A 98 24.91 4.73 -10.90
N GLY A 99 25.13 3.66 -10.15
CA GLY A 99 26.31 3.47 -9.32
C GLY A 99 27.58 3.28 -10.14
N LYS A 100 28.71 3.18 -9.42
CA LYS A 100 30.04 2.95 -10.02
C LYS A 100 30.44 1.48 -10.03
N GLU A 101 29.71 0.63 -9.32
CA GLU A 101 30.01 -0.78 -9.12
C GLU A 101 28.93 -1.66 -9.77
N THR A 102 29.26 -2.92 -10.04
CA THR A 102 28.26 -3.90 -10.49
C THR A 102 27.28 -4.19 -9.36
N GLU A 103 25.99 -4.09 -9.64
CA GLU A 103 24.95 -4.31 -8.64
C GLU A 103 24.14 -5.56 -8.92
N SER A 104 23.68 -6.22 -7.86
CA SER A 104 22.80 -7.38 -7.96
C SER A 104 21.39 -6.97 -8.44
N LEU A 105 20.75 -7.81 -9.25
CA LEU A 105 19.31 -7.73 -9.51
C LEU A 105 18.50 -8.54 -8.48
N GLY A 106 19.15 -9.49 -7.81
CA GLY A 106 18.55 -10.39 -6.83
C GLY A 106 18.52 -9.79 -5.41
N THR A 107 18.60 -10.68 -4.41
CA THR A 107 18.68 -10.30 -2.98
C THR A 107 19.82 -9.32 -2.72
N GLY A 108 19.58 -8.29 -1.91
CA GLY A 108 20.54 -7.21 -1.65
C GLY A 108 20.63 -6.17 -2.76
N GLY A 109 19.93 -6.37 -3.87
CA GLY A 109 19.90 -5.48 -5.02
C GLY A 109 18.49 -5.05 -5.39
N LEU A 110 18.19 -4.97 -6.69
CA LEU A 110 16.90 -4.45 -7.19
C LEU A 110 15.66 -5.11 -6.54
N THR A 111 15.69 -6.42 -6.24
CA THR A 111 14.57 -7.14 -5.59
C THR A 111 14.11 -6.48 -4.29
N ASP A 112 15.00 -5.82 -3.55
CA ASP A 112 14.66 -5.26 -2.24
C ASP A 112 13.89 -3.93 -2.32
N GLY A 113 13.96 -3.23 -3.45
CA GLY A 113 13.21 -2.00 -3.68
C GLY A 113 12.03 -2.13 -4.63
N VAL A 114 11.68 -3.33 -5.10
CA VAL A 114 10.47 -3.56 -5.90
C VAL A 114 9.47 -4.36 -5.07
N VAL A 115 8.24 -3.83 -4.93
CA VAL A 115 7.15 -4.52 -4.23
C VAL A 115 5.82 -4.37 -4.96
N ALA A 116 4.93 -5.35 -4.78
CA ALA A 116 3.55 -5.31 -5.27
C ALA A 116 2.55 -5.28 -4.11
N LEU A 117 1.45 -4.53 -4.28
CA LEU A 117 0.35 -4.49 -3.32
C LEU A 117 -0.59 -5.67 -3.55
N THR A 118 -0.73 -6.52 -2.55
CA THR A 118 -1.69 -7.61 -2.53
C THR A 118 -3.12 -7.12 -2.26
N LYS A 119 -4.12 -7.96 -2.57
CA LYS A 119 -5.54 -7.70 -2.21
C LYS A 119 -5.74 -7.51 -0.70
N ALA A 120 -4.87 -8.12 0.12
CA ALA A 120 -4.88 -7.98 1.57
C ALA A 120 -4.23 -6.67 2.07
N GLY A 121 -3.82 -5.77 1.16
CA GLY A 121 -3.19 -4.50 1.51
C GLY A 121 -1.73 -4.62 1.96
N LYS A 122 -1.10 -5.79 1.76
CA LYS A 122 0.32 -6.03 2.11
C LYS A 122 1.22 -5.85 0.90
N TRP A 123 2.38 -5.23 1.10
CA TRP A 123 3.45 -5.16 0.12
C TRP A 123 4.29 -6.44 0.14
N VAL A 124 4.44 -7.05 -1.03
CA VAL A 124 5.22 -8.29 -1.20
C VAL A 124 6.32 -8.10 -2.25
N LYS A 125 7.52 -8.61 -1.95
CA LYS A 125 8.64 -8.64 -2.89
C LYS A 125 8.34 -9.66 -4.00
N PRO A 126 8.92 -9.49 -5.20
CA PRO A 126 8.91 -10.54 -6.21
C PRO A 126 9.67 -11.76 -5.70
N GLU A 127 9.28 -12.98 -6.07
CA GLU A 127 10.05 -14.17 -5.72
C GLU A 127 11.35 -14.25 -6.51
N ARG A 128 11.40 -13.60 -7.68
CA ARG A 128 12.62 -13.44 -8.47
C ARG A 128 12.57 -12.23 -9.40
N ILE A 129 13.75 -11.76 -9.74
CA ILE A 129 13.99 -10.84 -10.85
C ILE A 129 14.93 -11.52 -11.84
N GLU A 130 14.52 -11.55 -13.10
CA GLU A 130 15.36 -12.02 -14.21
C GLU A 130 15.79 -10.84 -15.06
N GLY A 131 17.09 -10.69 -15.30
CA GLY A 131 17.65 -9.66 -16.17
C GLY A 131 18.07 -10.22 -17.52
N VAL A 132 17.97 -9.40 -18.57
CA VAL A 132 18.52 -9.68 -19.90
C VAL A 132 19.33 -8.48 -20.37
N ALA A 133 20.59 -8.71 -20.73
CA ALA A 133 21.49 -7.71 -21.30
C ALA A 133 22.19 -8.30 -22.52
N GLY A 134 22.17 -7.60 -23.66
CA GLY A 134 22.80 -8.09 -24.90
C GLY A 134 22.22 -9.41 -25.44
N GLY A 135 20.99 -9.77 -25.05
CA GLY A 135 20.34 -11.03 -25.43
C GLY A 135 20.66 -12.23 -24.53
N ALA A 136 21.52 -12.07 -23.52
CA ALA A 136 21.84 -13.10 -22.54
C ALA A 136 21.21 -12.77 -21.18
N GLY A 137 20.83 -13.82 -20.44
CA GLY A 137 20.36 -13.69 -19.07
C GLY A 137 21.46 -13.19 -18.13
N THR A 138 21.11 -12.31 -17.20
CA THR A 138 22.02 -11.77 -16.18
C THR A 138 21.32 -11.64 -14.84
N GLY A 139 22.07 -11.88 -13.76
CA GLY A 139 21.65 -11.60 -12.38
C GLY A 139 22.15 -10.26 -11.86
N THR A 140 22.86 -9.47 -12.67
CA THR A 140 23.50 -8.22 -12.25
C THR A 140 23.30 -7.10 -13.28
N ALA A 141 23.42 -5.85 -12.82
CA ALA A 141 23.42 -4.64 -13.62
C ALA A 141 24.78 -3.95 -13.56
N GLN A 142 25.41 -3.78 -14.72
CA GLN A 142 26.67 -3.07 -14.86
C GLN A 142 26.45 -1.54 -14.86
N PRO A 143 27.39 -0.75 -14.32
CA PRO A 143 27.32 0.71 -14.36
C PRO A 143 27.05 1.26 -15.77
N GLY A 144 26.05 2.13 -15.90
CA GLY A 144 25.74 2.81 -17.17
C GLY A 144 25.17 1.93 -18.28
N LEU A 145 25.02 0.62 -18.06
CA LEU A 145 24.46 -0.31 -19.04
C LEU A 145 23.03 -0.71 -18.65
N PRO A 146 22.03 -0.45 -19.50
CA PRO A 146 20.66 -0.81 -19.21
C PRO A 146 20.45 -2.34 -19.32
N VAL A 147 19.71 -2.88 -18.37
CA VAL A 147 19.23 -4.27 -18.34
C VAL A 147 17.72 -4.28 -18.47
N GLU A 148 17.18 -5.18 -19.31
CA GLU A 148 15.75 -5.46 -19.33
C GLU A 148 15.45 -6.47 -18.22
N ALA A 149 14.80 -6.03 -17.15
CA ALA A 149 14.47 -6.84 -15.99
C ALA A 149 12.99 -7.24 -15.98
N SER A 150 12.71 -8.42 -15.45
CA SER A 150 11.37 -8.94 -15.23
C SER A 150 11.22 -9.32 -13.76
N ALA A 151 10.42 -8.54 -13.01
CA ALA A 151 10.04 -8.90 -11.65
C ALA A 151 8.81 -9.81 -11.70
N MET A 152 8.87 -10.92 -10.96
CA MET A 152 7.85 -11.97 -11.03
C MET A 152 7.24 -12.21 -9.65
N TRP A 153 5.91 -12.25 -9.61
CA TRP A 153 5.12 -12.66 -8.44
C TRP A 153 4.37 -13.95 -8.74
N GLU A 154 4.53 -14.98 -7.93
CA GLU A 154 3.87 -16.27 -8.10
C GLU A 154 2.37 -16.08 -7.91
N MET A 155 1.59 -16.61 -8.86
CA MET A 155 0.14 -16.50 -8.83
C MET A 155 -0.48 -17.81 -8.40
N GLY A 156 -1.45 -17.72 -7.48
CA GLY A 156 -2.35 -18.84 -7.21
C GLY A 156 -3.16 -19.21 -8.46
N PRO A 157 -3.67 -20.45 -8.55
CA PRO A 157 -4.39 -20.94 -9.73
C PRO A 157 -5.65 -20.12 -10.08
N ALA A 158 -6.26 -19.47 -9.08
CA ALA A 158 -7.45 -18.62 -9.24
C ALA A 158 -7.14 -17.12 -9.30
N ASP A 159 -5.89 -16.70 -9.19
CA ASP A 159 -5.54 -15.29 -9.24
C ASP A 159 -5.40 -14.79 -10.68
N ALA A 160 -6.20 -13.78 -11.02
CA ALA A 160 -6.11 -13.03 -12.28
C ALA A 160 -6.51 -11.57 -12.03
N PRO A 161 -5.65 -10.78 -11.37
CA PRO A 161 -5.95 -9.38 -11.10
C PRO A 161 -6.00 -8.59 -12.41
N LYS A 162 -6.97 -7.68 -12.55
CA LYS A 162 -7.05 -6.76 -13.70
C LYS A 162 -6.04 -5.62 -13.61
N LYS A 163 -5.57 -5.31 -12.40
CA LYS A 163 -4.61 -4.24 -12.11
C LYS A 163 -3.59 -4.71 -11.10
N LEU A 164 -2.34 -4.29 -11.26
CA LEU A 164 -1.27 -4.45 -10.28
C LEU A 164 -0.88 -3.07 -9.78
N THR A 165 -0.76 -2.89 -8.47
CA THR A 165 -0.11 -1.70 -7.90
C THR A 165 1.27 -2.08 -7.42
N VAL A 166 2.29 -1.33 -7.84
CA VAL A 166 3.68 -1.54 -7.45
C VAL A 166 4.24 -0.33 -6.75
N GLY A 167 5.08 -0.58 -5.76
CA GLY A 167 5.91 0.41 -5.08
C GLY A 167 7.36 0.19 -5.48
N LEU A 168 8.04 1.29 -5.80
CA LEU A 168 9.46 1.35 -6.05
C LEU A 168 10.11 2.20 -4.95
N ARG A 169 11.00 1.59 -4.18
CA ARG A 169 11.69 2.24 -3.07
C ARG A 169 12.90 3.02 -3.57
N GLU A 170 13.31 3.98 -2.76
CA GLU A 170 14.52 4.75 -2.98
C GLU A 170 15.72 4.07 -2.30
N TRP A 171 16.86 4.07 -2.97
CA TRP A 171 18.16 3.75 -2.37
C TRP A 171 18.86 5.04 -1.97
N LYS A 172 19.34 5.07 -0.74
CA LYS A 172 20.13 6.17 -0.20
C LYS A 172 21.57 5.73 -0.04
N TYR A 173 22.49 6.58 -0.47
CA TYR A 173 23.91 6.36 -0.23
C TYR A 173 24.26 6.93 1.15
N GLU A 174 24.27 6.07 2.15
CA GLU A 174 24.39 6.47 3.54
C GLU A 174 25.23 5.45 4.32
N HIS A 175 25.34 5.67 5.63
CA HIS A 175 26.11 4.82 6.51
C HIS A 175 25.15 4.01 7.39
N GLY A 176 25.13 2.70 7.22
CA GLY A 176 24.35 1.83 8.09
C GLY A 176 24.87 1.89 9.53
N PHE A 177 23.99 1.63 10.51
CA PHE A 177 24.33 1.72 11.94
C PHE A 177 25.54 0.85 12.35
N THR A 178 25.72 -0.30 11.68
CA THR A 178 26.82 -1.23 11.93
C THR A 178 27.92 -1.17 10.88
N ASP A 179 27.77 -0.30 9.87
CA ASP A 179 28.66 -0.30 8.72
C ASP A 179 29.92 0.49 9.05
N THR A 180 31.03 0.18 8.36
CA THR A 180 32.30 0.90 8.52
C THR A 180 32.59 1.83 7.33
N SER A 181 31.72 1.80 6.32
CA SER A 181 31.81 2.62 5.11
C SER A 181 30.40 3.01 4.61
N PHE A 182 30.33 3.91 3.63
CA PHE A 182 29.07 4.28 2.99
C PHE A 182 28.69 3.24 1.94
N ASN A 183 27.42 2.86 1.92
CA ASN A 183 26.83 1.90 1.00
C ASN A 183 25.44 2.36 0.56
N TRP A 184 24.94 1.74 -0.51
CA TRP A 184 23.56 1.96 -0.94
C TRP A 184 22.62 1.13 -0.08
N ILE A 185 21.72 1.80 0.64
CA ILE A 185 20.76 1.18 1.54
C ILE A 185 19.34 1.48 1.06
N VAL A 186 18.46 0.48 1.16
CA VAL A 186 17.01 0.62 0.91
C VAL A 186 16.25 0.27 2.19
N ASP A 187 15.34 1.15 2.61
CA ASP A 187 14.47 0.86 3.75
C ASP A 187 13.33 -0.09 3.32
N GLN A 188 13.51 -1.37 3.63
CA GLN A 188 12.56 -2.41 3.27
C GLN A 188 11.30 -2.44 4.15
N ARG A 189 11.30 -1.71 5.26
CA ARG A 189 10.17 -1.62 6.20
C ARG A 189 9.33 -0.38 5.94
N SER A 190 9.89 0.62 5.27
CA SER A 190 9.16 1.80 4.86
C SER A 190 8.16 1.51 3.74
N ASP A 191 7.00 2.15 3.88
CA ASP A 191 5.97 2.27 2.87
C ASP A 191 6.16 3.55 2.03
N GLU A 192 7.22 4.33 2.26
CA GLU A 192 7.59 5.46 1.41
C GLU A 192 8.23 4.96 0.11
N PHE A 193 7.66 5.38 -1.02
CA PHE A 193 8.10 4.96 -2.34
C PHE A 193 8.53 6.19 -3.16
N ALA A 194 9.66 6.06 -3.87
CA ALA A 194 10.07 7.00 -4.90
C ALA A 194 9.07 7.04 -6.07
N GLY A 195 8.38 5.92 -6.32
CA GLY A 195 7.29 5.85 -7.28
C GLY A 195 6.30 4.76 -6.96
N ARG A 196 5.01 5.08 -7.08
CA ARG A 196 3.93 4.10 -7.01
C ARG A 196 3.16 4.10 -8.33
N LEU A 197 3.01 2.91 -8.93
CA LEU A 197 2.35 2.76 -10.23
C LEU A 197 1.19 1.78 -10.12
N THR A 198 0.08 2.10 -10.76
CA THR A 198 -1.02 1.14 -10.96
C THR A 198 -1.12 0.82 -12.44
N LEU A 199 -0.87 -0.44 -12.78
CA LEU A 199 -0.73 -0.93 -14.15
C LEU A 199 -1.90 -1.86 -14.47
N ALA A 200 -2.45 -1.75 -15.67
CA ALA A 200 -3.38 -2.76 -16.18
C ALA A 200 -2.60 -4.05 -16.46
N VAL A 201 -3.15 -5.19 -16.05
CA VAL A 201 -2.54 -6.49 -16.30
C VAL A 201 -3.04 -7.00 -17.64
N GLY A 202 -2.11 -7.14 -18.58
CA GLY A 202 -2.39 -7.78 -19.87
C GLY A 202 -2.64 -9.27 -19.69
N ALA A 203 -3.73 -9.76 -20.30
CA ALA A 203 -3.88 -11.18 -20.55
C ALA A 203 -2.99 -11.56 -21.74
N SER A 204 -2.15 -12.56 -21.54
CA SER A 204 -1.38 -13.22 -22.60
C SER A 204 -2.28 -14.07 -23.48
#